data_AF-A0A357WW73-F1
#
_entry.id   AF-A0A357WW73-F1
#
_cell.length_a   1.000
_cell.length_b   1.000
_cell.length_c   1.000
_cell.angle_alpha   90.00
_cell.angle_beta   90.00
_cell.angle_gamma   90.00
#
_symmetry.space_group_name_H-M   'P 1'
#
loop_
_entity.id
_entity.type
_entity.pdbx_description
1 polymer ?
#
loop_
_entity_poly.entity_id
_entity_poly.type
_entity_poly.pdbx_seq_one_letter_code
_entity_poly.pdbx_strand_id
1 'polypeptide(L)'
;MNKAFRPLCAVILLLVLTAVPSLTVSAAAQTAKITVGNTPISATGGSTISMPIGLEAVGADITRIAGISLSVSYDKTKLTYIDSPVVSSIPELSSTTLYHNEASALINLAWSGSSSVQIAAKATLYTMTFRVLGGVTGSTNINVKVNELYDASGSGSNISYDDISISGANPAVKAINISENNDPMVKAAYDAIEAIGTVTYTGECLQKINYAAYRYSLLTNVQKALVSNYQKLFNAQVKYDELKHEASKKPVDEEISNYINKHSRVLSLAVENVSLTDETDINTAYDDFQKLSAAAKNEIFSYNIKLKNMKTRITALKKAEEDRKKAEEEERLQREEAQDYADGFKKTYTAFLKLKESDMLPDHYAGLNQALSSLNMLSGLNPYVGDFLSAERIILENLMEKVEALIEEQGEGPTPSELAADKYRTANSWLLSQTEKSITADDKVDILVAMEVYGILEPDVQTMLSKEYDLLNKLLTRATYLASQNADVTEPDPDPTESDTSETTASDTDNTDSTTESTNHSETTIPTGVDRDDDNKSASGSIKGKGSIAVPIVTMIFVVSLVLFEGLQAYYHLYYKKKIIMK
;
A
#
# COMPACT_ATOMS: atom_id res chain seq x y z
N MET A 1 -125.96 -6.92 75.59
CA MET A 1 -126.03 -8.27 76.19
C MET A 1 -124.63 -8.87 76.20
N ASN A 2 -124.19 -9.33 77.37
CA ASN A 2 -123.28 -10.44 77.66
C ASN A 2 -121.95 -10.55 76.87
N LYS A 3 -120.81 -10.49 77.60
CA LYS A 3 -119.99 -11.65 78.05
C LYS A 3 -119.25 -12.32 76.88
N ALA A 4 -118.07 -12.90 76.99
CA ALA A 4 -116.97 -12.96 77.93
C ALA A 4 -115.97 -13.94 77.26
N PHE A 5 -114.73 -13.98 77.76
CA PHE A 5 -113.81 -15.13 77.72
C PHE A 5 -112.97 -15.47 76.46
N ARG A 6 -111.67 -15.62 76.74
CA ARG A 6 -110.49 -16.16 76.01
C ARG A 6 -110.63 -17.69 75.76
N PRO A 7 -109.74 -18.47 75.03
CA PRO A 7 -108.26 -18.31 74.86
C PRO A 7 -107.54 -18.92 73.60
N LEU A 8 -106.21 -18.72 73.58
CA LEU A 8 -105.07 -19.53 73.03
C LEU A 8 -104.79 -19.77 71.52
N CYS A 9 -103.54 -19.42 71.15
CA CYS A 9 -102.57 -20.04 70.20
C CYS A 9 -102.58 -19.79 68.66
N ALA A 10 -101.40 -19.35 68.21
CA ALA A 10 -100.66 -19.65 66.96
C ALA A 10 -100.80 -18.74 65.70
N VAL A 11 -99.68 -18.04 65.42
CA VAL A 11 -98.95 -17.96 64.13
C VAL A 11 -99.50 -17.09 62.99
N ILE A 12 -98.66 -16.09 62.62
CA ILE A 12 -98.41 -15.44 61.31
C ILE A 12 -99.25 -14.22 60.87
N LEU A 13 -98.48 -13.14 60.59
CA LEU A 13 -98.69 -11.99 59.67
C LEU A 13 -100.02 -11.22 59.74
N LEU A 14 -99.94 -9.89 59.91
CA LEU A 14 -100.03 -8.94 58.77
C LEU A 14 -99.94 -7.46 59.22
N LEU A 15 -99.01 -6.74 58.59
CA LEU A 15 -99.04 -5.32 58.18
C LEU A 15 -99.46 -4.24 59.21
N VAL A 16 -98.46 -3.66 59.87
CA VAL A 16 -98.45 -2.21 60.19
C VAL A 16 -97.63 -1.52 59.10
N LEU A 17 -98.31 -0.93 58.12
CA LEU A 17 -97.69 -0.18 57.03
C LEU A 17 -97.46 1.26 57.50
N THR A 18 -96.31 1.52 58.14
CA THR A 18 -95.77 2.89 58.23
C THR A 18 -95.04 3.16 56.92
N ALA A 19 -95.61 4.02 56.07
CA ALA A 19 -94.92 4.57 54.93
C ALA A 19 -93.79 5.49 55.42
N VAL A 20 -92.59 4.95 55.54
CA VAL A 20 -91.36 5.75 55.55
C VAL A 20 -90.95 5.85 54.09
N PRO A 21 -90.89 7.05 53.48
CA PRO A 21 -90.31 7.18 52.16
C PRO A 21 -88.85 6.73 52.27
N SER A 22 -88.47 5.74 51.45
CA SER A 22 -87.07 5.48 51.15
C SER A 22 -86.52 6.72 50.45
N LEU A 23 -85.99 7.65 51.25
CA LEU A 23 -85.10 8.70 50.80
C LEU A 23 -83.83 8.01 50.31
N THR A 24 -83.78 7.73 49.01
CA THR A 24 -82.50 7.70 48.32
C THR A 24 -81.95 9.12 48.40
N VAL A 25 -81.07 9.38 49.37
CA VAL A 25 -80.19 10.54 49.33
C VAL A 25 -79.25 10.29 48.15
N SER A 26 -79.53 10.89 46.99
CA SER A 26 -78.48 11.02 45.99
C SER A 26 -77.39 11.88 46.62
N ALA A 27 -76.17 11.37 46.70
CA ALA A 27 -75.02 12.20 47.06
C ALA A 27 -75.03 13.44 46.15
N ALA A 28 -74.83 14.63 46.73
CA ALA A 28 -74.75 15.85 45.94
C ALA A 28 -73.63 15.72 44.90
N ALA A 29 -73.91 16.05 43.64
CA ALA A 29 -72.93 15.96 42.57
C ALA A 29 -71.69 16.81 42.91
N GLN A 30 -70.52 16.17 42.99
CA GLN A 30 -69.26 16.85 43.26
C GLN A 30 -68.80 17.60 42.01
N THR A 31 -68.36 18.85 42.18
CA THR A 31 -67.84 19.68 41.08
C THR A 31 -66.45 20.18 41.44
N ALA A 32 -65.50 20.00 40.52
CA ALA A 32 -64.13 20.47 40.64
C ALA A 32 -63.82 21.59 39.64
N LYS A 33 -62.80 22.38 39.91
CA LYS A 33 -62.22 23.35 38.99
C LYS A 33 -60.73 23.07 38.87
N ILE A 34 -60.23 22.90 37.65
CA ILE A 34 -58.79 22.79 37.40
C ILE A 34 -58.14 24.18 37.53
N THR A 35 -56.98 24.24 38.16
CA THR A 35 -56.20 25.47 38.37
C THR A 35 -54.80 25.31 37.79
N VAL A 36 -54.35 26.33 37.06
CA VAL A 36 -53.02 26.40 36.42
C VAL A 36 -52.32 27.70 36.80
N GLY A 37 -52.32 28.02 38.10
CA GLY A 37 -51.85 29.31 38.65
C GLY A 37 -52.63 30.53 38.13
N ASN A 38 -52.70 31.62 38.91
CA ASN A 38 -53.68 32.70 38.62
C ASN A 38 -53.13 33.89 37.79
N THR A 39 -51.82 33.99 37.59
CA THR A 39 -51.17 35.14 36.88
C THR A 39 -50.42 34.67 35.63
N PRO A 40 -50.48 35.39 34.47
CA PRO A 40 -49.61 35.10 33.33
C PRO A 40 -48.15 35.01 33.76
N ILE A 41 -47.39 34.05 33.20
CA ILE A 41 -45.97 33.91 33.53
C ILE A 41 -45.17 34.75 32.54
N SER A 42 -44.42 35.72 33.06
CA SER A 42 -43.40 36.43 32.28
C SER A 42 -42.09 35.64 32.36
N ALA A 43 -41.52 35.32 31.20
CA ALA A 43 -40.31 34.54 31.07
C ALA A 43 -39.37 35.18 30.03
N THR A 44 -38.08 34.85 30.07
CA THR A 44 -37.11 35.26 29.04
C THR A 44 -36.64 34.03 28.28
N GLY A 45 -36.18 34.22 27.03
CA GLY A 45 -35.55 33.13 26.27
C GLY A 45 -34.47 32.42 27.11
N GLY A 46 -34.60 31.11 27.29
CA GLY A 46 -33.70 30.26 28.09
C GLY A 46 -34.04 30.10 29.58
N SER A 47 -34.99 30.87 30.13
CA SER A 47 -35.41 30.71 31.53
C SER A 47 -36.21 29.43 31.75
N THR A 48 -36.31 28.98 33.00
CA THR A 48 -37.22 27.89 33.39
C THR A 48 -38.53 28.46 33.94
N ILE A 49 -39.62 27.74 33.67
CA ILE A 49 -40.98 28.06 34.10
C ILE A 49 -41.48 26.90 34.95
N SER A 50 -41.90 27.18 36.18
CA SER A 50 -42.59 26.21 37.04
C SER A 50 -44.10 26.47 37.00
N MET A 51 -44.87 25.45 36.63
CA MET A 51 -46.31 25.52 36.42
C MET A 51 -47.02 24.55 37.37
N PRO A 52 -47.57 25.02 38.51
CA PRO A 52 -48.40 24.20 39.37
C PRO A 52 -49.79 23.97 38.74
N ILE A 53 -50.18 22.71 38.70
CA ILE A 53 -51.49 22.20 38.30
C ILE A 53 -52.20 21.75 39.57
N GLY A 54 -53.38 22.28 39.84
CA GLY A 54 -54.15 21.96 41.04
C GLY A 54 -55.62 21.75 40.77
N LEU A 55 -56.33 21.22 41.76
CA LEU A 55 -57.79 21.13 41.79
C LEU A 55 -58.34 21.99 42.94
N GLU A 56 -59.47 22.62 42.69
CA GLU A 56 -60.23 23.40 43.66
C GLU A 56 -61.67 22.88 43.67
N ALA A 57 -62.22 22.64 44.86
CA ALA A 57 -63.60 22.22 45.04
C ALA A 57 -64.55 23.39 44.78
N VAL A 58 -65.67 23.14 44.08
CA VAL A 58 -66.69 24.17 43.83
C VAL A 58 -67.94 23.86 44.62
N GLY A 59 -68.20 24.68 45.65
CA GLY A 59 -69.32 24.49 46.57
C GLY A 59 -68.91 23.70 47.82
N ALA A 60 -69.04 22.37 47.78
CA ALA A 60 -68.67 21.48 48.88
C ALA A 60 -67.33 20.77 48.59
N ASP A 61 -66.64 20.34 49.65
CA ASP A 61 -65.35 19.63 49.55
C ASP A 61 -65.42 18.39 48.66
N ILE A 62 -64.35 18.15 47.90
CA ILE A 62 -64.23 16.93 47.10
C ILE A 62 -63.65 15.84 48.00
N THR A 63 -64.49 14.95 48.50
CA THR A 63 -64.08 14.05 49.59
C THR A 63 -63.60 12.68 49.12
N ARG A 64 -63.65 12.38 47.81
CA ARG A 64 -63.48 11.00 47.33
C ARG A 64 -62.82 10.81 45.96
N ILE A 65 -61.75 11.53 45.63
CA ILE A 65 -61.09 11.34 44.32
C ILE A 65 -60.42 9.97 44.26
N ALA A 66 -60.75 9.18 43.24
CA ALA A 66 -60.25 7.83 43.05
C ALA A 66 -59.44 7.65 41.76
N GLY A 67 -59.54 8.60 40.84
CA GLY A 67 -58.72 8.61 39.64
C GLY A 67 -58.75 9.96 38.94
N ILE A 68 -57.66 10.27 38.25
CA ILE A 68 -57.54 11.45 37.40
C ILE A 68 -56.71 11.13 36.16
N SER A 69 -57.17 11.61 35.00
CA SER A 69 -56.44 11.59 33.74
C SER A 69 -56.36 13.00 33.17
N LEU A 70 -55.15 13.49 32.89
CA LEU A 70 -54.86 14.82 32.37
C LEU A 70 -54.02 14.74 31.10
N SER A 71 -54.25 15.68 30.17
CA SER A 71 -53.37 15.93 29.02
C SER A 71 -52.87 17.38 29.04
N VAL A 72 -51.56 17.56 28.95
CA VAL A 72 -50.88 18.86 28.89
C VAL A 72 -50.23 19.05 27.53
N SER A 73 -50.57 20.11 26.81
CA SER A 73 -49.98 20.45 25.50
C SER A 73 -49.28 21.80 25.53
N TYR A 74 -48.19 21.93 24.75
CA TYR A 74 -47.36 23.13 24.68
C TYR A 74 -46.79 23.34 23.27
N ASP A 75 -46.22 24.52 23.00
CA ASP A 75 -45.54 24.83 21.73
C ASP A 75 -44.04 24.46 21.78
N LYS A 76 -43.67 23.36 21.11
CA LYS A 76 -42.28 22.88 21.07
C LYS A 76 -41.30 23.80 20.36
N THR A 77 -41.76 24.78 19.59
CA THR A 77 -40.89 25.78 18.95
C THR A 77 -40.46 26.87 19.92
N LYS A 78 -41.09 26.94 21.10
CA LYS A 78 -40.83 27.96 22.13
C LYS A 78 -40.48 27.37 23.50
N LEU A 79 -41.03 26.20 23.84
CA LEU A 79 -40.86 25.55 25.13
C LEU A 79 -40.39 24.11 24.94
N THR A 80 -39.60 23.61 25.88
CA THR A 80 -39.37 22.17 26.06
C THR A 80 -39.68 21.76 27.49
N TYR A 81 -40.31 20.61 27.68
CA TYR A 81 -40.60 20.08 29.00
C TYR A 81 -39.31 19.59 29.65
N ILE A 82 -39.08 19.97 30.91
CA ILE A 82 -37.99 19.45 31.73
C ILE A 82 -38.62 18.50 32.73
N ASP A 83 -38.15 17.27 32.74
CA ASP A 83 -38.55 16.28 33.75
C ASP A 83 -38.39 16.88 35.16
N SER A 84 -39.45 16.81 35.95
CA SER A 84 -39.53 17.48 37.24
C SER A 84 -40.13 16.52 38.27
N PRO A 85 -39.46 16.34 39.43
CA PRO A 85 -39.92 15.41 40.45
C PRO A 85 -41.32 15.81 40.93
N VAL A 86 -42.17 14.80 41.15
CA VAL A 86 -43.56 14.96 41.60
C VAL A 86 -43.61 15.73 42.92
N VAL A 87 -43.91 17.03 42.87
CA VAL A 87 -44.28 17.80 44.08
C VAL A 87 -45.81 17.86 44.13
N SER A 88 -46.41 16.79 44.66
CA SER A 88 -47.83 16.75 44.99
C SER A 88 -48.02 17.16 46.44
N SER A 89 -49.03 17.98 46.74
CA SER A 89 -49.45 18.22 48.14
C SER A 89 -50.27 17.06 48.71
N ILE A 90 -50.47 16.00 47.93
CA ILE A 90 -51.22 14.78 48.25
C ILE A 90 -50.26 13.58 48.12
N PRO A 91 -49.88 12.94 49.24
CA PRO A 91 -48.89 11.84 49.25
C PRO A 91 -49.26 10.65 48.37
N GLU A 92 -50.54 10.28 48.26
CA GLU A 92 -51.04 9.14 47.48
C GLU A 92 -50.93 9.34 45.96
N LEU A 93 -50.76 10.59 45.49
CA LEU A 93 -50.52 10.93 44.08
C LEU A 93 -49.05 10.80 43.66
N SER A 94 -48.16 10.34 44.57
CA SER A 94 -46.74 10.12 44.27
C SER A 94 -46.47 8.92 43.33
N SER A 95 -47.47 8.05 43.08
CA SER A 95 -47.41 6.89 42.17
C SER A 95 -48.07 7.14 40.79
N THR A 96 -48.03 8.37 40.30
CA THR A 96 -48.62 8.77 39.01
C THR A 96 -47.82 8.20 37.82
N THR A 97 -48.53 7.79 36.76
CA THR A 97 -47.89 7.48 35.47
C THR A 97 -47.86 8.75 34.63
N LEU A 98 -46.67 9.19 34.25
CA LEU A 98 -46.46 10.32 33.34
C LEU A 98 -45.82 9.83 32.04
N TYR A 99 -46.48 10.11 30.92
CA TYR A 99 -45.97 9.82 29.59
C TYR A 99 -45.80 11.13 28.81
N HIS A 100 -44.57 11.45 28.42
CA HIS A 100 -44.24 12.60 27.58
C HIS A 100 -43.90 12.15 26.16
N ASN A 101 -44.62 12.69 25.19
CA ASN A 101 -44.28 12.57 23.78
C ASN A 101 -43.75 13.92 23.27
N GLU A 102 -42.43 14.00 23.10
CA GLU A 102 -41.74 15.19 22.64
C GLU A 102 -42.12 15.58 21.21
N ALA A 103 -42.35 14.60 20.33
CA ALA A 103 -42.69 14.85 18.93
C ALA A 103 -44.05 15.56 18.78
N SER A 104 -45.04 15.17 19.59
CA SER A 104 -46.39 15.77 19.61
C SER A 104 -46.56 16.90 20.62
N ALA A 105 -45.52 17.25 21.39
CA ALA A 105 -45.58 18.25 22.46
C ALA A 105 -46.75 18.02 23.45
N LEU A 106 -46.98 16.74 23.79
CA LEU A 106 -48.11 16.30 24.61
C LEU A 106 -47.60 15.48 25.80
N ILE A 107 -48.13 15.74 26.98
CA ILE A 107 -47.83 15.01 28.21
C ILE A 107 -49.16 14.48 28.75
N ASN A 108 -49.24 13.17 28.98
CA ASN A 108 -50.38 12.54 29.61
C ASN A 108 -50.01 12.12 31.03
N LEU A 109 -50.85 12.47 31.99
CA LEU A 109 -50.70 12.09 33.39
C LEU A 109 -51.95 11.31 33.78
N ALA A 110 -51.76 10.12 34.33
CA ALA A 110 -52.84 9.29 34.83
C ALA A 110 -52.51 8.76 36.22
N TRP A 111 -53.52 8.76 37.09
CA TRP A 111 -53.48 8.11 38.38
C TRP A 111 -54.82 7.49 38.71
N SER A 112 -54.78 6.33 39.36
CA SER A 112 -55.95 5.63 39.90
C SER A 112 -55.55 4.97 41.22
N GLY A 113 -56.26 5.25 42.30
CA GLY A 113 -56.01 4.72 43.63
C GLY A 113 -56.97 3.60 44.03
N SER A 114 -56.55 2.75 44.98
CA SER A 114 -57.40 1.73 45.63
C SER A 114 -58.22 2.29 46.81
N SER A 115 -57.98 3.54 47.19
CA SER A 115 -58.71 4.29 48.22
C SER A 115 -59.01 5.71 47.74
N SER A 116 -60.06 6.32 48.29
CA SER A 116 -60.50 7.66 47.92
C SER A 116 -59.71 8.74 48.68
N VAL A 117 -59.18 9.74 47.96
CA VAL A 117 -58.43 10.87 48.53
C VAL A 117 -59.33 12.08 48.76
N GLN A 118 -59.16 12.76 49.91
CA GLN A 118 -59.87 13.99 50.26
C GLN A 118 -59.12 15.25 49.81
N ILE A 119 -59.83 16.19 49.18
CA ILE A 119 -59.40 17.57 48.93
C ILE A 119 -60.34 18.53 49.69
N ALA A 120 -59.86 19.08 50.81
CA ALA A 120 -60.66 19.87 51.75
C ALA A 120 -60.92 21.34 51.31
N ALA A 121 -60.41 21.78 50.14
CA ALA A 121 -60.80 23.03 49.46
C ALA A 121 -60.03 23.20 48.14
N LYS A 122 -58.70 23.04 48.20
CA LYS A 122 -57.77 23.18 47.06
C LYS A 122 -56.50 22.38 47.30
N ALA A 123 -55.97 21.76 46.26
CA ALA A 123 -54.70 21.03 46.31
C ALA A 123 -53.88 21.22 45.03
N THR A 124 -52.56 21.17 45.15
CA THR A 124 -51.64 21.07 43.99
C THR A 124 -51.41 19.61 43.68
N LEU A 125 -51.81 19.19 42.48
CA LEU A 125 -51.62 17.83 41.99
C LEU A 125 -50.20 17.60 41.49
N TYR A 126 -49.69 18.55 40.70
CA TYR A 126 -48.39 18.41 40.06
C TYR A 126 -47.76 19.78 39.80
N THR A 127 -46.43 19.88 39.86
CA THR A 127 -45.70 21.05 39.37
C THR A 127 -44.84 20.65 38.19
N MET A 128 -45.18 21.13 37.00
CA MET A 128 -44.43 20.84 35.77
C MET A 128 -43.41 21.93 35.52
N THR A 129 -42.22 21.56 35.06
CA THR A 129 -41.17 22.53 34.70
C THR A 129 -40.95 22.55 33.18
N PHE A 130 -40.88 23.73 32.60
CA PHE A 130 -40.58 23.93 31.18
C PHE A 130 -39.36 24.84 31.01
N ARG A 131 -38.53 24.61 29.99
CA ARG A 131 -37.49 25.54 29.55
C ARG A 131 -38.02 26.35 28.37
N VAL A 132 -37.83 27.67 28.39
CA VAL A 132 -38.01 28.51 27.21
C VAL A 132 -36.79 28.34 26.30
N LEU A 133 -36.99 28.11 25.00
CA LEU A 133 -35.87 28.00 24.06
C LEU A 133 -35.12 29.34 23.92
N GLY A 134 -33.82 29.29 23.63
CA GLY A 134 -33.00 30.49 23.44
C GLY A 134 -33.38 31.25 22.17
N GLY A 135 -33.47 32.59 22.26
CA GLY A 135 -33.72 33.47 21.10
C GLY A 135 -35.17 33.53 20.61
N VAL A 136 -36.14 32.97 21.35
CA VAL A 136 -37.58 33.08 21.02
C VAL A 136 -38.24 34.23 21.79
N THR A 137 -39.25 34.86 21.19
CA THR A 137 -40.02 35.97 21.78
C THR A 137 -41.54 35.82 21.53
N GLY A 138 -42.32 36.70 22.16
CA GLY A 138 -43.78 36.75 21.99
C GLY A 138 -44.51 35.83 22.97
N SER A 139 -45.76 35.48 22.65
CA SER A 139 -46.60 34.70 23.58
C SER A 139 -46.72 33.23 23.17
N THR A 140 -46.95 32.37 24.16
CA THR A 140 -47.31 30.95 23.97
C THR A 140 -48.23 30.48 25.11
N ASN A 141 -48.87 29.34 24.94
CA ASN A 141 -49.80 28.77 25.91
C ASN A 141 -49.41 27.35 26.30
N ILE A 142 -49.65 27.00 27.56
CA ILE A 142 -49.70 25.61 28.02
C ILE A 142 -51.16 25.28 28.32
N ASN A 143 -51.70 24.24 27.68
CA ASN A 143 -53.10 23.86 27.85
C ASN A 143 -53.19 22.58 28.67
N VAL A 144 -53.97 22.59 29.76
CA VAL A 144 -54.19 21.46 30.66
C VAL A 144 -55.64 21.01 30.53
N LYS A 145 -55.84 19.86 29.90
CA LYS A 145 -57.15 19.21 29.75
C LYS A 145 -57.31 18.14 30.81
N VAL A 146 -58.42 18.17 31.55
CA VAL A 146 -58.88 17.03 32.34
C VAL A 146 -59.66 16.12 31.39
N ASN A 147 -59.16 14.89 31.19
CA ASN A 147 -59.84 13.89 30.39
C ASN A 147 -60.89 13.15 31.24
N GLU A 148 -60.49 12.75 32.46
CA GLU A 148 -61.32 11.95 33.35
C GLU A 148 -61.02 12.35 34.81
N LEU A 149 -62.06 12.43 35.64
CA LEU A 149 -61.95 12.66 37.09
C LEU A 149 -63.06 11.87 37.80
N TYR A 150 -62.66 10.90 38.61
CA TYR A 150 -63.57 9.92 39.17
C TYR A 150 -63.70 10.02 40.69
N ASP A 151 -64.93 9.85 41.17
CA ASP A 151 -65.27 9.53 42.56
C ASP A 151 -65.32 8.00 42.74
N ALA A 152 -64.73 7.43 43.80
CA ALA A 152 -64.98 6.03 44.18
C ALA A 152 -65.99 5.91 45.33
N SER A 153 -67.18 5.50 44.92
CA SER A 153 -68.35 4.96 45.60
C SER A 153 -68.32 3.55 46.24
N GLY A 154 -67.74 3.24 47.41
CA GLY A 154 -67.98 1.94 48.10
C GLY A 154 -66.77 1.27 48.76
N SER A 155 -66.88 -0.01 49.14
CA SER A 155 -65.79 -0.82 49.71
C SER A 155 -65.68 -2.20 49.03
N GLY A 156 -64.45 -2.69 48.81
CA GLY A 156 -64.19 -3.98 48.15
C GLY A 156 -64.48 -3.97 46.64
N SER A 157 -65.07 -5.05 46.10
CA SER A 157 -65.35 -5.21 44.65
C SER A 157 -66.55 -4.39 44.12
N ASN A 158 -67.22 -3.60 44.95
CA ASN A 158 -68.38 -2.76 44.60
C ASN A 158 -68.01 -1.27 44.67
N ILE A 159 -67.12 -0.84 43.79
CA ILE A 159 -66.80 0.59 43.62
C ILE A 159 -67.67 1.13 42.49
N SER A 160 -68.59 2.07 42.79
CA SER A 160 -69.23 2.91 41.78
C SER A 160 -68.27 4.03 41.39
N TYR A 161 -68.01 4.19 40.10
CA TYR A 161 -67.28 5.33 39.57
C TYR A 161 -68.27 6.36 39.07
N ASP A 162 -68.42 7.45 39.82
CA ASP A 162 -69.24 8.59 39.41
C ASP A 162 -68.32 9.71 38.89
N ASP A 163 -68.70 10.33 37.78
CA ASP A 163 -67.93 11.43 37.20
C ASP A 163 -68.02 12.67 38.10
N ILE A 164 -66.86 13.21 38.48
CA ILE A 164 -66.79 14.52 39.11
C ILE A 164 -66.82 15.56 37.99
N SER A 165 -67.84 16.43 38.01
CA SER A 165 -67.99 17.45 36.98
C SER A 165 -66.86 18.48 37.05
N ILE A 166 -66.29 18.85 35.89
CA ILE A 166 -65.33 19.95 35.80
C ILE A 166 -66.05 21.25 35.44
N SER A 167 -66.01 22.21 36.35
CA SER A 167 -66.47 23.57 36.13
C SER A 167 -65.39 24.45 35.51
N GLY A 168 -65.81 25.46 34.74
CA GLY A 168 -64.91 26.39 34.06
C GLY A 168 -64.35 25.86 32.74
N ALA A 169 -63.27 26.49 32.25
CA ALA A 169 -62.65 26.11 30.99
C ALA A 169 -61.84 24.81 31.12
N ASN A 170 -62.13 23.85 30.24
CA ASN A 170 -61.40 22.60 30.08
C ASN A 170 -61.12 22.39 28.57
N PRO A 171 -59.90 22.62 28.07
CA PRO A 171 -58.66 22.78 28.83
C PRO A 171 -58.55 24.14 29.54
N ALA A 172 -57.90 24.13 30.70
CA ALA A 172 -57.41 25.35 31.32
C ALA A 172 -56.14 25.81 30.60
N VAL A 173 -56.11 27.09 30.24
CA VAL A 173 -55.03 27.68 29.44
C VAL A 173 -54.15 28.55 30.32
N LYS A 174 -52.84 28.29 30.27
CA LYS A 174 -51.83 29.13 30.89
C LYS A 174 -51.05 29.92 29.85
N ALA A 175 -51.30 31.22 29.80
CA ALA A 175 -50.55 32.14 28.96
C ALA A 175 -49.15 32.42 29.52
N ILE A 176 -48.15 32.33 28.65
CA ILE A 176 -46.74 32.64 28.89
C ILE A 176 -46.34 33.78 27.95
N ASN A 177 -45.83 34.86 28.51
CA ASN A 177 -45.25 35.97 27.75
C ASN A 177 -43.73 35.87 27.80
N ILE A 178 -43.10 35.74 26.62
CA ILE A 178 -41.65 35.57 26.48
C ILE A 178 -41.06 36.90 25.98
N SER A 179 -40.30 37.57 26.84
CA SER A 179 -39.56 38.78 26.47
C SER A 179 -38.17 38.44 25.92
N GLU A 180 -37.60 39.37 25.16
CA GLU A 180 -36.19 39.30 24.77
C GLU A 180 -35.29 39.15 26.00
N ASN A 181 -34.21 38.38 25.82
CA ASN A 181 -33.19 38.27 26.84
C ASN A 181 -32.27 39.50 26.76
N ASN A 182 -32.42 40.41 27.71
CA ASN A 182 -31.68 41.66 27.75
C ASN A 182 -30.29 41.53 28.38
N ASP A 183 -29.75 40.31 28.55
CA ASP A 183 -28.36 40.14 29.00
C ASP A 183 -27.40 40.71 27.93
N PRO A 184 -26.72 41.84 28.22
CA PRO A 184 -25.90 42.52 27.23
C PRO A 184 -24.70 41.69 26.77
N MET A 185 -24.23 40.74 27.59
CA MET A 185 -23.12 39.87 27.24
C MET A 185 -23.56 38.77 26.27
N VAL A 186 -24.73 38.18 26.51
CA VAL A 186 -25.33 37.19 25.60
C VAL A 186 -25.64 37.82 24.25
N LYS A 187 -26.28 39.01 24.25
CA LYS A 187 -26.60 39.72 23.01
C LYS A 187 -25.33 40.04 22.22
N ALA A 188 -24.29 40.53 22.88
CA ALA A 188 -23.06 40.89 22.18
C ALA A 188 -22.30 39.68 21.62
N ALA A 189 -22.37 38.51 22.27
CA ALA A 189 -21.83 37.28 21.71
C ALA A 189 -22.63 36.82 20.49
N TYR A 190 -23.97 36.88 20.57
CA TYR A 190 -24.85 36.56 19.45
C TYR A 190 -24.55 37.44 18.23
N ASP A 191 -24.51 38.76 18.42
CA ASP A 191 -24.24 39.75 17.36
C ASP A 191 -22.84 39.54 16.74
N ALA A 192 -21.83 39.23 17.56
CA ALA A 192 -20.48 38.95 17.08
C ALA A 192 -20.41 37.70 16.20
N ILE A 193 -21.19 36.65 16.53
CA ILE A 193 -21.28 35.43 15.72
C ILE A 193 -22.02 35.70 14.41
N GLU A 194 -23.10 36.50 14.41
CA GLU A 194 -23.77 36.90 13.16
C GLU A 194 -22.86 37.71 12.24
N ALA A 195 -22.02 38.58 12.82
CA ALA A 195 -21.11 39.43 12.07
C ALA A 195 -20.01 38.67 11.30
N ILE A 196 -19.78 37.38 11.57
CA ILE A 196 -18.84 36.53 10.83
C ILE A 196 -19.22 36.49 9.34
N GLY A 197 -20.51 36.37 9.02
CA GLY A 197 -21.00 36.33 7.65
C GLY A 197 -20.45 35.14 6.84
N THR A 198 -20.08 35.40 5.58
CA THR A 198 -19.50 34.39 4.69
C THR A 198 -18.02 34.19 5.00
N VAL A 199 -17.61 32.94 5.18
CA VAL A 199 -16.23 32.59 5.56
C VAL A 199 -15.32 32.60 4.33
N THR A 200 -14.29 33.44 4.37
CA THR A 200 -13.24 33.55 3.35
C THR A 200 -11.86 33.49 4.01
N TYR A 201 -10.83 32.99 3.30
CA TYR A 201 -9.47 32.92 3.83
C TYR A 201 -8.79 34.30 3.77
N THR A 202 -9.21 35.20 4.64
CA THR A 202 -8.71 36.57 4.77
C THR A 202 -8.45 36.91 6.23
N GLY A 203 -7.49 37.81 6.47
CA GLY A 203 -7.18 38.27 7.84
C GLY A 203 -8.38 38.93 8.54
N GLU A 204 -9.27 39.58 7.79
CA GLU A 204 -10.50 40.18 8.34
C GLU A 204 -11.50 39.13 8.82
N CYS A 205 -11.72 38.07 8.03
CA CYS A 205 -12.63 36.99 8.42
C CYS A 205 -12.12 36.25 9.68
N LEU A 206 -10.81 36.00 9.74
CA LEU A 206 -10.17 35.42 10.93
C LEU A 206 -10.36 36.29 12.18
N GLN A 207 -10.23 37.60 12.05
CA GLN A 207 -10.47 38.53 13.15
C GLN A 207 -11.91 38.45 13.66
N LYS A 208 -12.91 38.38 12.76
CA LYS A 208 -14.33 38.23 13.13
C LYS A 208 -14.59 36.90 13.86
N ILE A 209 -14.04 35.80 13.36
CA ILE A 209 -14.14 34.47 13.98
C ILE A 209 -13.51 34.48 15.38
N ASN A 210 -12.29 35.00 15.51
CA ASN A 210 -11.59 35.10 16.80
C ASN A 210 -12.33 36.01 17.79
N TYR A 211 -12.86 37.14 17.32
CA TYR A 211 -13.65 38.05 18.14
C TYR A 211 -14.93 37.37 18.65
N ALA A 212 -15.67 36.69 17.78
CA ALA A 212 -16.86 35.93 18.17
C ALA A 212 -16.55 34.80 19.17
N ALA A 213 -15.48 34.05 18.95
CA ALA A 213 -15.01 33.01 19.88
C ALA A 213 -14.64 33.59 21.24
N TYR A 214 -13.97 34.75 21.26
CA TYR A 214 -13.63 35.47 22.48
C TYR A 214 -14.87 35.95 23.23
N ARG A 215 -15.85 36.57 22.54
CA ARG A 215 -17.11 37.00 23.19
C ARG A 215 -17.87 35.83 23.80
N TYR A 216 -17.92 34.70 23.09
CA TYR A 216 -18.59 33.49 23.59
C TYR A 216 -17.85 32.86 24.78
N SER A 217 -16.50 32.90 24.80
CA SER A 217 -15.72 32.29 25.88
C SER A 217 -15.87 33.00 27.22
N LEU A 218 -16.13 34.31 27.22
CA LEU A 218 -16.39 35.15 28.40
C LEU A 218 -17.73 34.83 29.10
N LEU A 219 -18.63 34.11 28.44
CA LEU A 219 -19.95 33.79 28.99
C LEU A 219 -19.88 32.68 30.03
N THR A 220 -20.72 32.78 31.06
CA THR A 220 -21.01 31.67 31.98
C THR A 220 -21.74 30.53 31.27
N ASN A 221 -21.78 29.33 31.87
CA ASN A 221 -22.48 28.18 31.28
C ASN A 221 -23.97 28.46 31.04
N VAL A 222 -24.61 29.18 31.96
CA VAL A 222 -26.02 29.61 31.81
C VAL A 222 -26.16 30.54 30.61
N GLN A 223 -25.26 31.51 30.45
CA GLN A 223 -25.26 32.45 29.33
C GLN A 223 -24.93 31.81 27.98
N LYS A 224 -24.01 30.84 27.94
CA LYS A 224 -23.67 30.09 26.72
C LYS A 224 -24.89 29.36 26.15
N ALA A 225 -25.71 28.77 27.02
CA ALA A 225 -26.96 28.11 26.62
C ALA A 225 -28.00 29.07 26.00
N LEU A 226 -27.81 30.39 26.13
CA LEU A 226 -28.67 31.43 25.57
C LEU A 226 -28.23 31.89 24.17
N VAL A 227 -27.00 31.58 23.75
CA VAL A 227 -26.47 31.96 22.43
C VAL A 227 -26.86 30.91 21.39
N SER A 228 -28.06 31.07 20.83
CA SER A 228 -28.67 30.09 19.93
C SER A 228 -27.96 29.92 18.58
N ASN A 229 -27.05 30.83 18.19
CA ASN A 229 -26.33 30.79 16.92
C ASN A 229 -24.89 30.23 17.02
N TYR A 230 -24.48 29.65 18.16
CA TYR A 230 -23.13 29.10 18.36
C TYR A 230 -22.66 28.16 17.25
N GLN A 231 -23.56 27.36 16.66
CA GLN A 231 -23.21 26.45 15.56
C GLN A 231 -22.58 27.18 14.36
N LYS A 232 -22.97 28.45 14.11
CA LYS A 232 -22.36 29.27 13.04
C LYS A 232 -20.88 29.53 13.31
N LEU A 233 -20.49 29.81 14.55
CA LEU A 233 -19.09 30.00 14.95
C LEU A 233 -18.28 28.71 14.75
N PHE A 234 -18.79 27.57 15.22
CA PHE A 234 -18.12 26.28 15.04
C PHE A 234 -17.90 25.97 13.54
N ASN A 235 -18.96 26.08 12.73
CA ASN A 235 -18.87 25.85 11.29
C ASN A 235 -17.88 26.82 10.63
N ALA A 236 -17.82 28.08 11.09
CA ALA A 236 -16.90 29.06 10.55
C ALA A 236 -15.43 28.74 10.86
N GLN A 237 -15.12 28.26 12.07
CA GLN A 237 -13.78 27.81 12.44
C GLN A 237 -13.32 26.64 11.56
N VAL A 238 -14.15 25.60 11.45
CA VAL A 238 -13.88 24.44 10.57
C VAL A 238 -13.66 24.89 9.13
N LYS A 239 -14.55 25.75 8.60
CA LYS A 239 -14.45 26.20 7.21
C LYS A 239 -13.20 27.04 6.95
N TYR A 240 -12.79 27.88 7.89
CA TYR A 240 -11.58 28.68 7.76
C TYR A 240 -10.32 27.80 7.76
N ASP A 241 -10.28 26.76 8.61
CA ASP A 241 -9.19 25.80 8.65
C ASP A 241 -9.09 24.97 7.35
N GLU A 242 -10.22 24.54 6.77
CA GLU A 242 -10.26 23.92 5.44
C GLU A 242 -9.65 24.83 4.36
N LEU A 243 -10.09 26.09 4.30
CA LEU A 243 -9.61 27.04 3.30
C LEU A 243 -8.12 27.36 3.47
N LYS A 244 -7.64 27.41 4.72
CA LYS A 244 -6.21 27.54 5.03
C LYS A 244 -5.40 26.37 4.48
N HIS A 245 -5.91 25.15 4.64
CA HIS A 245 -5.27 23.95 4.11
C HIS A 245 -5.24 23.97 2.57
N GLU A 246 -6.35 24.31 1.92
CA GLU A 246 -6.46 24.42 0.46
C GLU A 246 -5.52 25.50 -0.11
N ALA A 247 -5.48 26.68 0.51
CA ALA A 247 -4.56 27.76 0.13
C ALA A 247 -3.08 27.35 0.26
N SER A 248 -2.76 26.45 1.19
CA SER A 248 -1.40 25.93 1.37
C SER A 248 -1.02 24.88 0.34
N LYS A 249 -2.01 24.14 -0.20
CA LYS A 249 -1.80 23.10 -1.23
C LYS A 249 -1.62 23.70 -2.63
N LYS A 250 -2.39 24.73 -2.97
CA LYS A 250 -2.35 25.40 -4.28
C LYS A 250 -0.94 25.74 -4.82
N PRO A 251 -0.01 26.34 -4.04
CA PRO A 251 1.35 26.62 -4.52
C PRO A 251 2.16 25.35 -4.82
N VAL A 252 1.91 24.25 -4.10
CA VAL A 252 2.57 22.95 -4.35
C VAL A 252 2.06 22.36 -5.67
N ASP A 253 0.75 22.37 -5.88
CA ASP A 253 0.14 21.86 -7.12
C ASP A 253 0.62 22.63 -8.37
N GLU A 254 0.78 23.96 -8.26
CA GLU A 254 1.29 24.82 -9.33
C GLU A 254 2.78 24.55 -9.61
N GLU A 255 3.59 24.39 -8.56
CA GLU A 255 4.99 24.00 -8.66
C GLU A 255 5.15 22.64 -9.39
N ILE A 256 4.38 21.63 -8.97
CA ILE A 256 4.36 20.30 -9.61
C ILE A 256 3.96 20.41 -11.09
N SER A 257 2.90 21.15 -11.38
CA SER A 257 2.39 21.32 -12.75
C SER A 257 3.43 21.99 -13.65
N ASN A 258 4.10 23.03 -13.16
CA ASN A 258 5.18 23.71 -13.88
C ASN A 258 6.35 22.78 -14.16
N TYR A 259 6.76 21.97 -13.17
CA TYR A 259 7.81 20.97 -13.34
C TYR A 259 7.44 19.92 -14.40
N ILE A 260 6.25 19.31 -14.29
CA ILE A 260 5.78 18.27 -15.23
C ILE A 260 5.69 18.83 -16.65
N ASN A 261 5.14 20.02 -16.82
CA ASN A 261 5.00 20.63 -18.14
C ASN A 261 6.36 20.94 -18.78
N LYS A 262 7.29 21.51 -18.00
CA LYS A 262 8.64 21.85 -18.45
C LYS A 262 9.44 20.62 -18.90
N HIS A 263 9.31 19.50 -18.19
CA HIS A 263 10.10 18.29 -18.45
C HIS A 263 9.29 17.16 -19.12
N SER A 264 8.11 17.47 -19.64
CA SER A 264 7.14 16.51 -20.19
C SER A 264 7.74 15.47 -21.15
N ARG A 265 8.61 15.91 -22.07
CA ARG A 265 9.36 15.04 -22.99
C ARG A 265 10.10 13.94 -22.24
N VAL A 266 11.01 14.30 -21.33
CA VAL A 266 11.84 13.33 -20.59
C VAL A 266 10.99 12.47 -19.66
N LEU A 267 10.00 13.08 -18.99
CA LEU A 267 9.13 12.34 -18.08
C LEU A 267 8.27 11.28 -18.80
N SER A 268 8.01 11.48 -20.10
CA SER A 268 7.30 10.51 -20.95
C SER A 268 8.17 9.35 -21.45
N LEU A 269 9.51 9.49 -21.48
CA LEU A 269 10.41 8.45 -21.99
C LEU A 269 10.37 7.19 -21.11
N ALA A 270 10.50 6.02 -21.72
CA ALA A 270 10.77 4.79 -20.98
C ALA A 270 12.28 4.68 -20.68
N VAL A 271 12.66 4.06 -19.55
CA VAL A 271 14.07 3.99 -19.13
C VAL A 271 14.91 3.24 -20.17
N GLU A 272 14.34 2.20 -20.76
CA GLU A 272 14.93 1.37 -21.80
C GLU A 272 15.13 2.09 -23.14
N ASN A 273 14.36 3.15 -23.39
CA ASN A 273 14.32 3.88 -24.66
C ASN A 273 15.14 5.18 -24.65
N VAL A 274 15.82 5.49 -23.55
CA VAL A 274 16.69 6.68 -23.50
C VAL A 274 17.91 6.49 -24.40
N SER A 275 18.36 7.59 -24.99
CA SER A 275 19.53 7.67 -25.85
C SER A 275 20.57 8.63 -25.28
N LEU A 276 21.81 8.59 -25.78
CA LEU A 276 22.85 9.53 -25.36
C LEU A 276 22.48 11.00 -25.59
N THR A 277 21.59 11.29 -26.55
CA THR A 277 21.11 12.66 -26.81
C THR A 277 20.19 13.21 -25.72
N ASP A 278 19.63 12.34 -24.87
CA ASP A 278 18.72 12.72 -23.79
C ASP A 278 19.44 13.16 -22.51
N GLU A 279 20.76 12.98 -22.43
CA GLU A 279 21.54 13.17 -21.20
C GLU A 279 21.35 14.56 -20.59
N THR A 280 21.44 15.62 -21.40
CA THR A 280 21.30 16.99 -20.92
C THR A 280 19.92 17.25 -20.34
N ASP A 281 18.86 16.79 -21.03
CA ASP A 281 17.48 16.99 -20.57
C ASP A 281 17.19 16.19 -19.30
N ILE A 282 17.68 14.94 -19.22
CA ILE A 282 17.56 14.08 -18.03
C ILE A 282 18.26 14.71 -16.83
N ASN A 283 19.49 15.19 -17.01
CA ASN A 283 20.23 15.86 -15.93
C ASN A 283 19.54 17.15 -15.50
N THR A 284 19.05 17.95 -16.46
CA THR A 284 18.32 19.18 -16.17
C THR A 284 17.04 18.90 -15.38
N ALA A 285 16.25 17.90 -15.80
CA ALA A 285 15.04 17.49 -15.08
C ALA A 285 15.37 16.98 -13.67
N TYR A 286 16.44 16.19 -13.52
CA TYR A 286 16.89 15.70 -12.22
C TYR A 286 17.29 16.84 -11.29
N ASP A 287 18.05 17.81 -11.78
CA ASP A 287 18.53 18.94 -10.99
C ASP A 287 17.39 19.91 -10.62
N ASP A 288 16.47 20.15 -11.56
CA ASP A 288 15.28 20.96 -11.30
C ASP A 288 14.34 20.28 -10.31
N PHE A 289 14.23 18.94 -10.33
CA PHE A 289 13.52 18.20 -9.29
C PHE A 289 14.13 18.44 -7.91
N GLN A 290 15.46 18.50 -7.80
CA GLN A 290 16.14 18.78 -6.53
C GLN A 290 15.87 20.20 -5.99
N LYS A 291 15.36 21.12 -6.82
CA LYS A 291 15.02 22.48 -6.38
C LYS A 291 13.59 22.61 -5.89
N LEU A 292 12.74 21.60 -6.11
CA LEU A 292 11.34 21.63 -5.69
C LEU A 292 11.20 21.65 -4.16
N SER A 293 10.08 22.17 -3.67
CA SER A 293 9.70 22.11 -2.26
C SER A 293 9.62 20.67 -1.75
N ALA A 294 9.82 20.46 -0.45
CA ALA A 294 9.77 19.13 0.15
C ALA A 294 8.41 18.44 -0.06
N ALA A 295 7.32 19.22 -0.02
CA ALA A 295 5.97 18.73 -0.29
C ALA A 295 5.83 18.25 -1.75
N ALA A 296 6.25 19.08 -2.72
CA ALA A 296 6.20 18.71 -4.14
C ALA A 296 7.04 17.46 -4.44
N LYS A 297 8.28 17.40 -3.92
CA LYS A 297 9.16 16.23 -4.10
C LYS A 297 8.54 14.93 -3.59
N ASN A 298 7.83 14.99 -2.45
CA ASN A 298 7.19 13.81 -1.87
C ASN A 298 6.04 13.31 -2.76
N GLU A 299 5.23 14.22 -3.31
CA GLU A 299 4.08 13.87 -4.16
C GLU A 299 4.51 13.28 -5.52
N ILE A 300 5.60 13.78 -6.11
CA ILE A 300 6.10 13.31 -7.41
C ILE A 300 7.42 12.54 -7.34
N PHE A 301 7.69 11.88 -6.21
CA PHE A 301 8.93 11.13 -5.95
C PHE A 301 9.25 10.06 -7.01
N SER A 302 8.23 9.46 -7.62
CA SER A 302 8.39 8.45 -8.67
C SER A 302 9.19 8.96 -9.87
N TYR A 303 9.06 10.24 -10.24
CA TYR A 303 9.84 10.83 -11.32
C TYR A 303 11.34 10.93 -10.98
N ASN A 304 11.69 11.19 -9.72
CA ASN A 304 13.09 11.20 -9.28
C ASN A 304 13.74 9.83 -9.41
N ILE A 305 13.03 8.76 -9.02
CA ILE A 305 13.51 7.38 -9.20
C ILE A 305 13.71 7.07 -10.68
N LYS A 306 12.72 7.43 -11.52
CA LYS A 306 12.80 7.24 -12.96
C LYS A 306 14.01 7.97 -13.57
N LEU A 307 14.23 9.23 -13.22
CA LEU A 307 15.37 10.03 -13.69
C LEU A 307 16.70 9.45 -13.23
N LYS A 308 16.82 8.95 -11.99
CA LYS A 308 18.03 8.24 -11.53
C LYS A 308 18.32 7.01 -12.39
N ASN A 309 17.31 6.19 -12.64
CA ASN A 309 17.46 5.00 -13.48
C ASN A 309 17.86 5.36 -14.91
N MET A 310 17.28 6.43 -15.47
CA MET A 310 17.69 6.96 -16.77
C MET A 310 19.14 7.42 -16.79
N LYS A 311 19.62 8.12 -15.75
CA LYS A 311 21.05 8.50 -15.63
C LYS A 311 21.97 7.28 -15.59
N THR A 312 21.61 6.25 -14.82
CA THR A 312 22.35 4.98 -14.80
C THR A 312 22.41 4.35 -16.19
N ARG A 313 21.28 4.35 -16.93
CA ARG A 313 21.22 3.84 -18.30
C ARG A 313 22.09 4.64 -19.25
N ILE A 314 22.12 5.98 -19.16
CA ILE A 314 23.00 6.84 -19.95
C ILE A 314 24.47 6.47 -19.72
N THR A 315 24.89 6.27 -18.47
CA THR A 315 26.25 5.83 -18.15
C THR A 315 26.59 4.48 -18.80
N ALA A 316 25.65 3.52 -18.75
CA ALA A 316 25.84 2.22 -19.41
C ALA A 316 25.94 2.34 -20.94
N LEU A 317 25.13 3.21 -21.56
CA LEU A 317 25.19 3.48 -23.00
C LEU A 317 26.53 4.11 -23.42
N LYS A 318 27.07 5.02 -22.60
CA LYS A 318 28.40 5.62 -22.87
C LYS A 318 29.50 4.57 -22.86
N LYS A 319 29.48 3.69 -21.86
CA LYS A 319 30.45 2.59 -21.77
C LYS A 319 30.34 1.65 -22.97
N ALA A 320 29.13 1.23 -23.32
CA ALA A 320 28.91 0.36 -24.48
C ALA A 320 29.40 0.99 -25.80
N GLU A 321 29.20 2.30 -25.98
CA GLU A 321 29.70 3.01 -27.15
C GLU A 321 31.24 3.11 -27.18
N GLU A 322 31.89 3.27 -26.03
CA GLU A 322 33.34 3.25 -25.93
C GLU A 322 33.91 1.86 -26.23
N ASP A 323 33.31 0.81 -25.67
CA ASP A 323 33.72 -0.58 -25.88
C ASP A 323 33.54 -0.98 -27.36
N ARG A 324 32.44 -0.55 -28.00
CA ARG A 324 32.22 -0.73 -29.44
C ARG A 324 33.31 -0.09 -30.28
N LYS A 325 33.70 1.16 -29.98
CA LYS A 325 34.77 1.85 -30.70
C LYS A 325 36.13 1.18 -30.54
N LYS A 326 36.43 0.63 -29.36
CA LYS A 326 37.66 -0.14 -29.14
C LYS A 326 37.67 -1.41 -29.98
N ALA A 327 36.56 -2.14 -30.03
CA ALA A 327 36.44 -3.33 -30.86
C ALA A 327 36.56 -3.02 -32.37
N GLU A 328 35.91 -1.94 -32.83
CA GLU A 328 36.02 -1.48 -34.22
C GLU A 328 37.47 -1.10 -34.59
N GLU A 329 38.19 -0.45 -33.67
CA GLU A 329 39.60 -0.09 -33.88
C GLU A 329 40.53 -1.30 -33.86
N GLU A 330 40.28 -2.28 -32.98
CA GLU A 330 41.03 -3.54 -32.94
C GLU A 330 40.83 -4.35 -34.22
N GLU A 331 39.59 -4.48 -34.71
CA GLU A 331 39.32 -5.13 -36.00
C GLU A 331 40.05 -4.41 -37.14
N ARG A 332 40.04 -3.06 -37.15
CA ARG A 332 40.76 -2.28 -38.16
C ARG A 332 42.25 -2.61 -38.18
N LEU A 333 42.89 -2.66 -37.02
CA LEU A 333 44.31 -2.99 -36.89
C LEU A 333 44.60 -4.43 -37.36
N GLN A 334 43.75 -5.39 -36.99
CA GLN A 334 43.89 -6.77 -37.47
C GLN A 334 43.75 -6.88 -38.99
N ARG A 335 42.86 -6.08 -39.61
CA ARG A 335 42.72 -6.05 -41.08
C ARG A 335 43.92 -5.41 -41.77
N GLU A 336 44.51 -4.37 -41.19
CA GLU A 336 45.76 -3.77 -41.72
C GLU A 336 46.91 -4.77 -41.67
N GLU A 337 47.09 -5.47 -40.55
CA GLU A 337 48.09 -6.54 -40.42
C GLU A 337 47.82 -7.69 -41.40
N ALA A 338 46.56 -8.10 -41.57
CA ALA A 338 46.18 -9.13 -42.53
C ALA A 338 46.54 -8.74 -43.98
N GLN A 339 46.39 -7.45 -44.31
CA GLN A 339 46.79 -6.94 -45.61
C GLN A 339 48.32 -7.02 -45.80
N ASP A 340 49.11 -6.65 -44.78
CA ASP A 340 50.58 -6.78 -44.83
C ASP A 340 51.02 -8.25 -45.04
N TYR A 341 50.37 -9.20 -44.35
CA TYR A 341 50.58 -10.63 -44.58
C TYR A 341 50.23 -11.04 -46.01
N ALA A 342 49.10 -10.56 -46.53
CA ALA A 342 48.66 -10.86 -47.88
C ALA A 342 49.63 -10.32 -48.94
N ASP A 343 50.11 -9.08 -48.77
CA ASP A 343 51.07 -8.45 -49.68
C ASP A 343 52.43 -9.18 -49.64
N GLY A 344 52.89 -9.57 -48.44
CA GLY A 344 54.08 -10.40 -48.27
C GLY A 344 53.95 -11.77 -48.95
N PHE A 345 52.79 -12.41 -48.81
CA PHE A 345 52.48 -13.69 -49.48
C PHE A 345 52.51 -13.54 -51.01
N LYS A 346 51.77 -12.57 -51.56
CA LYS A 346 51.69 -12.33 -53.01
C LYS A 346 53.08 -12.07 -53.59
N LYS A 347 53.90 -11.29 -52.90
CA LYS A 347 55.29 -11.02 -53.28
C LYS A 347 56.16 -12.28 -53.28
N THR A 348 56.05 -13.10 -52.23
CA THR A 348 56.85 -14.33 -52.09
C THR A 348 56.51 -15.36 -53.16
N TYR A 349 55.20 -15.55 -53.44
CA TYR A 349 54.72 -16.57 -54.36
C TYR A 349 54.34 -16.04 -55.74
N THR A 350 54.81 -14.85 -56.13
CA THR A 350 54.49 -14.20 -57.42
C THR A 350 54.75 -15.11 -58.63
N ALA A 351 55.79 -15.94 -58.58
CA ALA A 351 56.11 -16.86 -59.67
C ALA A 351 55.01 -17.90 -59.89
N PHE A 352 54.52 -18.53 -58.82
CA PHE A 352 53.42 -19.50 -58.88
C PHE A 352 52.08 -18.83 -59.20
N LEU A 353 51.80 -17.66 -58.65
CA LEU A 353 50.56 -16.92 -58.93
C LEU A 353 50.44 -16.46 -60.40
N LYS A 354 51.56 -16.44 -61.15
CA LYS A 354 51.60 -16.11 -62.59
C LYS A 354 51.85 -17.33 -63.48
N LEU A 355 52.04 -18.51 -62.89
CA LEU A 355 52.30 -19.74 -63.62
C LEU A 355 51.05 -20.16 -64.38
N LYS A 356 51.21 -20.50 -65.65
CA LYS A 356 50.11 -21.00 -66.49
C LYS A 356 50.06 -22.52 -66.40
N GLU A 357 48.86 -23.07 -66.50
CA GLU A 357 48.65 -24.52 -66.55
C GLU A 357 49.43 -25.21 -67.68
N SER A 358 49.66 -24.54 -68.81
CA SER A 358 50.44 -25.06 -69.93
C SER A 358 51.91 -25.27 -69.62
N ASP A 359 52.43 -24.55 -68.64
CA ASP A 359 53.85 -24.51 -68.29
C ASP A 359 54.13 -25.35 -67.01
N MET A 360 53.14 -26.14 -66.58
CA MET A 360 53.19 -26.98 -65.40
C MET A 360 54.09 -28.21 -65.60
N LEU A 361 54.83 -28.57 -64.54
CA LEU A 361 55.77 -29.68 -64.47
C LEU A 361 55.63 -30.34 -63.09
N PRO A 362 55.86 -31.66 -62.97
CA PRO A 362 55.81 -32.35 -61.67
C PRO A 362 56.69 -31.71 -60.58
N ASP A 363 57.86 -31.18 -60.95
CA ASP A 363 58.79 -30.50 -60.03
C ASP A 363 58.21 -29.25 -59.35
N HIS A 364 57.12 -28.66 -59.89
CA HIS A 364 56.45 -27.52 -59.26
C HIS A 364 55.64 -27.92 -58.00
N TYR A 365 55.39 -29.21 -57.78
CA TYR A 365 54.58 -29.69 -56.66
C TYR A 365 55.07 -29.18 -55.30
N ALA A 366 56.36 -29.31 -55.01
CA ALA A 366 56.91 -28.92 -53.71
C ALA A 366 56.70 -27.43 -53.41
N GLY A 367 56.87 -26.56 -54.41
CA GLY A 367 56.68 -25.13 -54.27
C GLY A 367 55.21 -24.71 -54.15
N LEU A 368 54.30 -25.38 -54.88
CA LEU A 368 52.85 -25.17 -54.72
C LEU A 368 52.36 -25.65 -53.36
N ASN A 369 52.87 -26.78 -52.86
CA ASN A 369 52.51 -27.32 -51.56
C ASN A 369 52.99 -26.37 -50.45
N GLN A 370 54.20 -25.82 -50.58
CA GLN A 370 54.72 -24.79 -49.68
C GLN A 370 53.88 -23.51 -49.70
N ALA A 371 53.43 -23.07 -50.88
CA ALA A 371 52.56 -21.90 -51.03
C ALA A 371 51.21 -22.10 -50.33
N LEU A 372 50.53 -23.22 -50.57
CA LEU A 372 49.26 -23.55 -49.92
C LEU A 372 49.42 -23.72 -48.39
N SER A 373 50.49 -24.36 -47.95
CA SER A 373 50.82 -24.51 -46.53
C SER A 373 51.05 -23.15 -45.85
N SER A 374 51.78 -22.25 -46.50
CA SER A 374 52.00 -20.89 -45.99
C SER A 374 50.70 -20.08 -45.93
N LEU A 375 49.83 -20.23 -46.93
CA LEU A 375 48.54 -19.56 -46.96
C LEU A 375 47.63 -20.03 -45.81
N ASN A 376 47.57 -21.34 -45.55
CA ASN A 376 46.82 -21.91 -44.43
C ASN A 376 47.40 -21.51 -43.08
N MET A 377 48.73 -21.41 -42.96
CA MET A 377 49.39 -20.89 -41.76
C MET A 377 48.99 -19.44 -41.47
N LEU A 378 49.02 -18.56 -42.48
CA LEU A 378 48.61 -17.17 -42.31
C LEU A 378 47.13 -17.03 -41.97
N SER A 379 46.28 -17.89 -42.52
CA SER A 379 44.83 -17.90 -42.22
C SER A 379 44.54 -18.28 -40.77
N GLY A 380 45.39 -19.10 -40.14
CA GLY A 380 45.30 -19.38 -38.70
C GLY A 380 45.94 -18.31 -37.82
N LEU A 381 46.88 -17.51 -38.35
CA LEU A 381 47.51 -16.42 -37.62
C LEU A 381 46.58 -15.20 -37.50
N ASN A 382 45.88 -14.87 -38.58
CA ASN A 382 44.94 -13.75 -38.59
C ASN A 382 43.70 -14.10 -39.43
N PRO A 383 42.49 -14.01 -38.86
CA PRO A 383 41.26 -14.49 -39.48
C PRO A 383 40.87 -13.71 -40.76
N TYR A 384 41.36 -12.48 -40.93
CA TYR A 384 41.02 -11.63 -42.08
C TYR A 384 41.90 -11.87 -43.31
N VAL A 385 43.00 -12.62 -43.20
CA VAL A 385 43.91 -12.89 -44.33
C VAL A 385 43.16 -13.55 -45.50
N GLY A 386 42.19 -14.41 -45.19
CA GLY A 386 41.37 -15.08 -46.19
C GLY A 386 40.59 -14.11 -47.10
N ASP A 387 40.17 -12.96 -46.59
CA ASP A 387 39.47 -11.93 -47.37
C ASP A 387 40.36 -11.38 -48.49
N PHE A 388 41.66 -11.20 -48.20
CA PHE A 388 42.64 -10.60 -49.12
C PHE A 388 43.31 -11.59 -50.10
N LEU A 389 43.32 -12.89 -49.75
CA LEU A 389 43.99 -13.95 -50.51
C LEU A 389 43.02 -14.96 -51.16
N SER A 390 41.71 -14.68 -51.17
CA SER A 390 40.70 -15.60 -51.70
C SER A 390 40.93 -15.98 -53.17
N ALA A 391 41.28 -15.01 -54.02
CA ALA A 391 41.57 -15.25 -55.43
C ALA A 391 42.88 -16.06 -55.61
N GLU A 392 43.93 -15.69 -54.87
CA GLU A 392 45.22 -16.37 -54.91
C GLU A 392 45.11 -17.82 -54.42
N ARG A 393 44.28 -18.09 -53.40
CA ARG A 393 43.97 -19.44 -52.93
C ARG A 393 43.41 -20.30 -54.06
N ILE A 394 42.41 -19.80 -54.79
CA ILE A 394 41.79 -20.52 -55.91
C ILE A 394 42.83 -20.83 -57.01
N ILE A 395 43.69 -19.88 -57.33
CA ILE A 395 44.76 -20.08 -58.32
C ILE A 395 45.68 -21.24 -57.87
N LEU A 396 46.14 -21.22 -56.62
CA LEU A 396 47.05 -22.24 -56.11
C LEU A 396 46.40 -23.62 -55.99
N GLU A 397 45.12 -23.69 -55.58
CA GLU A 397 44.35 -24.94 -55.50
C GLU A 397 44.18 -25.57 -56.89
N ASN A 398 43.84 -24.79 -57.91
CA ASN A 398 43.72 -25.28 -59.29
C ASN A 398 45.07 -25.75 -59.86
N LEU A 399 46.16 -25.00 -59.60
CA LEU A 399 47.50 -25.41 -60.02
C LEU A 399 47.96 -26.68 -59.30
N MET A 400 47.57 -26.86 -58.03
CA MET A 400 47.85 -28.07 -57.26
C MET A 400 47.14 -29.28 -57.86
N GLU A 401 45.84 -29.17 -58.15
CA GLU A 401 45.08 -30.25 -58.80
C GLU A 401 45.74 -30.65 -60.13
N LYS A 402 46.21 -29.67 -60.91
CA LYS A 402 46.87 -29.93 -62.18
C LYS A 402 48.23 -30.64 -62.03
N VAL A 403 49.06 -30.26 -61.06
CA VAL A 403 50.38 -30.90 -60.87
C VAL A 403 50.24 -32.32 -60.34
N GLU A 404 49.26 -32.58 -59.46
CA GLU A 404 48.97 -33.93 -58.96
C GLU A 404 48.57 -34.88 -60.11
N ALA A 405 47.73 -34.42 -61.04
CA ALA A 405 47.35 -35.20 -62.22
C ALA A 405 48.56 -35.51 -63.14
N LEU A 406 49.51 -34.58 -63.27
CA LEU A 406 50.74 -34.80 -64.05
C LEU A 406 51.67 -35.82 -63.38
N ILE A 407 51.79 -35.78 -62.05
CA ILE A 407 52.55 -36.77 -61.27
C ILE A 407 51.98 -38.17 -61.49
N GLU A 408 50.66 -38.31 -61.46
CA GLU A 408 49.98 -39.60 -61.69
C GLU A 408 50.21 -40.11 -63.13
N GLU A 409 50.14 -39.24 -64.14
CA GLU A 409 50.33 -39.61 -65.55
C GLU A 409 51.78 -39.99 -65.86
N GLN A 410 52.75 -39.25 -65.32
CA GLN A 410 54.17 -39.36 -65.68
C GLN A 410 54.95 -40.29 -64.75
N GLY A 411 54.45 -40.56 -63.53
CA GLY A 411 55.14 -41.34 -62.52
C GLY A 411 56.39 -40.65 -61.94
N GLU A 412 56.54 -39.35 -62.19
CA GLU A 412 57.64 -38.53 -61.69
C GLU A 412 57.10 -37.62 -60.57
N GLY A 413 57.59 -37.78 -59.33
CA GLY A 413 57.15 -36.99 -58.17
C GLY A 413 56.85 -37.84 -56.93
N PRO A 414 56.14 -37.26 -55.94
CA PRO A 414 55.72 -37.97 -54.73
C PRO A 414 54.79 -39.15 -55.03
N THR A 415 54.89 -40.20 -54.22
CA THR A 415 53.95 -41.32 -54.23
C THR A 415 52.56 -40.90 -53.74
N PRO A 416 51.49 -41.68 -54.02
CA PRO A 416 50.16 -41.39 -53.51
C PRO A 416 50.09 -41.23 -51.98
N SER A 417 50.86 -42.03 -51.24
CA SER A 417 50.90 -41.96 -49.77
C SER A 417 51.64 -40.71 -49.28
N GLU A 418 52.72 -40.29 -49.97
CA GLU A 418 53.40 -39.03 -49.68
C GLU A 418 52.50 -37.82 -49.98
N LEU A 419 51.73 -37.86 -51.07
CA LEU A 419 50.74 -36.85 -51.42
C LEU A 419 49.64 -36.74 -50.34
N ALA A 420 49.12 -37.88 -49.87
CA ALA A 420 48.13 -37.90 -48.81
C ALA A 420 48.69 -37.33 -47.48
N ALA A 421 49.94 -37.65 -47.15
CA ALA A 421 50.62 -37.10 -45.97
C ALA A 421 50.80 -35.57 -46.08
N ASP A 422 51.18 -35.07 -47.25
CA ASP A 422 51.34 -33.65 -47.50
C ASP A 422 50.03 -32.88 -47.46
N LYS A 423 48.94 -33.43 -48.02
CA LYS A 423 47.59 -32.84 -47.90
C LYS A 423 47.18 -32.69 -46.45
N TYR A 424 47.45 -33.70 -45.62
CA TYR A 424 47.21 -33.63 -44.19
C TYR A 424 48.03 -32.51 -43.53
N ARG A 425 49.34 -32.44 -43.82
CA ARG A 425 50.21 -31.38 -43.26
C ARG A 425 49.74 -29.99 -43.68
N THR A 426 49.43 -29.81 -44.95
CA THR A 426 48.98 -28.53 -45.52
C THR A 426 47.63 -28.09 -44.97
N ALA A 427 46.69 -29.02 -44.76
CA ALA A 427 45.41 -28.71 -44.13
C ALA A 427 45.57 -28.26 -42.67
N ASN A 428 46.60 -28.77 -41.98
CA ASN A 428 46.84 -28.52 -40.56
C ASN A 428 48.06 -27.62 -40.30
N SER A 429 48.56 -26.87 -41.30
CA SER A 429 49.82 -26.13 -41.22
C SER A 429 49.93 -25.20 -40.03
N TRP A 430 48.83 -24.55 -39.65
CA TRP A 430 48.81 -23.68 -38.48
C TRP A 430 48.93 -24.45 -37.17
N LEU A 431 48.13 -25.51 -36.97
CA LEU A 431 48.19 -26.36 -35.77
C LEU A 431 49.57 -27.01 -35.62
N LEU A 432 50.13 -27.49 -36.72
CA LEU A 432 51.42 -28.17 -36.73
C LEU A 432 52.61 -27.22 -36.51
N SER A 433 52.41 -25.90 -36.60
CA SER A 433 53.43 -24.91 -36.23
C SER A 433 53.34 -24.46 -34.76
N GLN A 434 52.29 -24.88 -34.03
CA GLN A 434 52.09 -24.50 -32.64
C GLN A 434 52.97 -25.27 -31.66
N THR A 435 53.11 -24.70 -30.47
CA THR A 435 53.79 -25.29 -29.32
C THR A 435 52.87 -25.29 -28.10
N GLU A 436 53.23 -26.01 -27.05
CA GLU A 436 52.51 -25.97 -25.76
C GLU A 436 52.43 -24.57 -25.13
N LYS A 437 53.28 -23.63 -25.59
CA LYS A 437 53.26 -22.23 -25.14
C LYS A 437 52.34 -21.33 -25.96
N SER A 438 52.15 -21.64 -27.25
CA SER A 438 51.37 -20.80 -28.16
C SER A 438 49.92 -21.27 -28.31
N ILE A 439 49.63 -22.52 -27.98
CA ILE A 439 48.28 -23.08 -28.03
C ILE A 439 47.39 -22.52 -26.91
N THR A 440 46.11 -22.34 -27.23
CA THR A 440 45.08 -21.80 -26.33
C THR A 440 44.01 -22.85 -26.01
N ALA A 441 43.07 -22.50 -25.12
CA ALA A 441 41.94 -23.37 -24.79
C ALA A 441 40.96 -23.55 -25.97
N ASP A 442 40.82 -22.53 -26.82
CA ASP A 442 39.84 -22.50 -27.91
C ASP A 442 40.25 -23.44 -29.07
N ASP A 443 41.56 -23.67 -29.22
CA ASP A 443 42.12 -24.53 -30.28
C ASP A 443 41.83 -26.02 -30.08
N LYS A 444 41.27 -26.41 -28.93
CA LYS A 444 40.96 -27.80 -28.59
C LYS A 444 40.12 -28.51 -29.66
N VAL A 445 39.12 -27.80 -30.20
CA VAL A 445 38.22 -28.37 -31.21
C VAL A 445 38.99 -28.66 -32.51
N ASP A 446 39.83 -27.75 -32.96
CA ASP A 446 40.61 -27.90 -34.18
C ASP A 446 41.64 -29.04 -34.07
N ILE A 447 42.25 -29.20 -32.89
CA ILE A 447 43.17 -30.33 -32.62
C ILE A 447 42.44 -31.68 -32.71
N LEU A 448 41.24 -31.79 -32.12
CA LEU A 448 40.44 -33.01 -32.18
C LEU A 448 40.03 -33.36 -33.61
N VAL A 449 39.67 -32.36 -34.42
CA VAL A 449 39.35 -32.56 -35.83
C VAL A 449 40.57 -33.07 -36.59
N ALA A 450 41.75 -32.48 -36.39
CA ALA A 450 42.99 -32.95 -37.02
C ALA A 450 43.30 -34.42 -36.65
N MET A 451 43.16 -34.77 -35.37
CA MET A 451 43.37 -36.13 -34.88
C MET A 451 42.37 -37.14 -35.45
N GLU A 452 41.10 -36.75 -35.59
CA GLU A 452 40.07 -37.61 -36.22
C GLU A 452 40.38 -37.86 -37.69
N VAL A 453 40.80 -36.81 -38.42
CA VAL A 453 41.22 -36.93 -39.83
C VAL A 453 42.43 -37.86 -39.95
N TYR A 454 43.40 -37.78 -39.02
CA TYR A 454 44.53 -38.72 -38.99
C TYR A 454 44.07 -40.18 -38.81
N GLY A 455 43.09 -40.41 -37.94
CA GLY A 455 42.59 -41.76 -37.61
C GLY A 455 41.99 -42.53 -38.79
N ILE A 456 41.54 -41.82 -39.83
CA ILE A 456 40.93 -42.41 -41.03
C ILE A 456 41.91 -42.53 -42.22
N LEU A 457 43.16 -42.07 -42.09
CA LEU A 457 44.19 -42.21 -43.14
C LEU A 457 44.67 -43.65 -43.27
N GLU A 458 45.26 -43.98 -44.43
CA GLU A 458 45.85 -45.30 -44.67
C GLU A 458 47.05 -45.58 -43.73
N PRO A 459 47.32 -46.84 -43.35
CA PRO A 459 48.33 -47.16 -42.33
C PRO A 459 49.76 -46.69 -42.64
N ASP A 460 50.13 -46.67 -43.91
CA ASP A 460 51.41 -46.16 -44.39
C ASP A 460 51.48 -44.63 -44.25
N VAL A 461 50.42 -43.90 -44.58
CA VAL A 461 50.29 -42.45 -44.39
C VAL A 461 50.34 -42.08 -42.89
N GLN A 462 49.63 -42.84 -42.04
CA GLN A 462 49.71 -42.68 -40.59
C GLN A 462 51.14 -42.86 -40.08
N THR A 463 51.86 -43.86 -40.59
CA THR A 463 53.27 -44.10 -40.23
C THR A 463 54.13 -42.87 -40.57
N MET A 464 53.90 -42.26 -41.74
CA MET A 464 54.60 -41.04 -42.18
C MET A 464 54.29 -39.81 -41.31
N LEU A 465 53.12 -39.76 -40.66
CA LEU A 465 52.61 -38.63 -39.88
C LEU A 465 52.68 -38.84 -38.34
N SER A 466 53.37 -39.90 -37.90
CA SER A 466 53.43 -40.29 -36.49
C SER A 466 53.93 -39.17 -35.56
N LYS A 467 54.90 -38.36 -36.01
CA LYS A 467 55.44 -37.24 -35.21
C LYS A 467 54.45 -36.10 -35.08
N GLU A 468 53.72 -35.79 -36.15
CA GLU A 468 52.67 -34.78 -36.19
C GLU A 468 51.51 -35.18 -35.27
N TYR A 469 51.13 -36.45 -35.25
CA TYR A 469 50.12 -36.97 -34.32
C TYR A 469 50.59 -36.89 -32.85
N ASP A 470 51.85 -37.21 -32.56
CA ASP A 470 52.43 -37.04 -31.22
C ASP A 470 52.40 -35.56 -30.76
N LEU A 471 52.67 -34.63 -31.67
CA LEU A 471 52.55 -33.20 -31.40
C LEU A 471 51.09 -32.83 -31.06
N LEU A 472 50.13 -33.24 -31.88
CA LEU A 472 48.71 -32.95 -31.65
C LEU A 472 48.22 -33.49 -30.29
N ASN A 473 48.68 -34.66 -29.85
CA ASN A 473 48.38 -35.17 -28.51
C ASN A 473 48.91 -34.26 -27.39
N LYS A 474 50.13 -33.74 -27.52
CA LYS A 474 50.70 -32.80 -26.56
C LYS A 474 49.91 -31.50 -26.52
N LEU A 475 49.58 -30.96 -27.70
CA LEU A 475 48.76 -29.75 -27.83
C LEU A 475 47.36 -29.95 -27.24
N LEU A 476 46.71 -31.09 -27.50
CA LEU A 476 45.39 -31.42 -26.95
C LEU A 476 45.40 -31.48 -25.42
N THR A 477 46.45 -32.09 -24.86
CA THR A 477 46.64 -32.17 -23.40
C THR A 477 46.72 -30.77 -22.80
N ARG A 478 47.53 -29.90 -23.42
CA ARG A 478 47.70 -28.51 -22.98
C ARG A 478 46.41 -27.69 -23.12
N ALA A 479 45.75 -27.74 -24.28
CA ALA A 479 44.50 -27.02 -24.53
C ALA A 479 43.39 -27.47 -23.56
N THR A 480 43.31 -28.77 -23.25
CA THR A 480 42.36 -29.33 -22.28
C THR A 480 42.64 -28.81 -20.86
N TYR A 481 43.91 -28.74 -20.46
CA TYR A 481 44.30 -28.16 -19.17
C TYR A 481 43.93 -26.67 -19.08
N LEU A 482 44.23 -25.88 -20.13
CA LEU A 482 43.86 -24.46 -20.18
C LEU A 482 42.34 -24.25 -20.08
N ALA A 483 41.56 -25.07 -20.78
CA ALA A 483 40.10 -25.02 -20.70
C ALA A 483 39.56 -25.32 -19.29
N SER A 484 40.18 -26.25 -18.55
CA SER A 484 39.76 -26.53 -17.16
C SER A 484 40.07 -25.39 -16.19
N GLN A 485 41.16 -24.64 -16.42
CA GLN A 485 41.48 -23.45 -15.60
C GLN A 485 40.48 -22.32 -15.81
N ASN A 486 39.93 -22.17 -17.03
CA ASN A 486 38.94 -21.15 -17.35
C ASN A 486 37.54 -21.47 -16.79
N ALA A 487 37.25 -22.74 -16.46
CA ALA A 487 35.98 -23.15 -15.86
C ALA A 487 35.87 -22.86 -14.35
N ASP A 488 37.00 -22.72 -13.65
CA ASP A 488 37.08 -22.48 -12.19
C ASP A 488 36.91 -20.99 -11.81
N VAL A 489 36.79 -20.10 -12.80
CA VAL A 489 36.69 -18.63 -12.60
C VAL A 489 35.23 -18.13 -12.63
N THR A 490 34.25 -19.01 -12.85
CA THR A 490 32.82 -18.65 -12.88
C THR A 490 32.00 -19.43 -11.86
N GLU A 491 32.20 -19.11 -10.58
CA GLU A 491 31.16 -19.08 -9.54
C GLU A 491 31.68 -18.23 -8.35
N PRO A 492 31.05 -17.10 -8.00
CA PRO A 492 31.22 -16.52 -6.68
C PRO A 492 30.17 -17.13 -5.75
N ASP A 493 30.59 -17.86 -4.73
CA ASP A 493 29.75 -18.12 -3.55
C ASP A 493 30.56 -17.82 -2.29
N PRO A 494 29.91 -17.48 -1.16
CA PRO A 494 30.25 -16.33 -0.36
C PRO A 494 31.23 -16.74 0.74
N ASP A 495 31.88 -15.73 1.29
CA ASP A 495 32.57 -15.72 2.57
C ASP A 495 32.18 -16.84 3.56
N PRO A 496 33.19 -17.50 4.16
CA PRO A 496 33.22 -17.43 5.61
C PRO A 496 34.63 -17.16 6.17
N THR A 497 34.76 -16.02 6.82
CA THR A 497 35.43 -15.73 8.10
C THR A 497 36.64 -16.58 8.51
N GLU A 498 37.72 -15.82 8.70
CA GLU A 498 38.77 -15.91 9.74
C GLU A 498 40.02 -16.79 9.56
N SER A 499 41.12 -16.15 9.99
CA SER A 499 42.30 -16.70 10.68
C SER A 499 43.52 -17.09 9.84
N ASP A 500 44.39 -16.09 9.67
CA ASP A 500 45.78 -16.06 10.15
C ASP A 500 46.76 -17.15 9.67
N THR A 501 47.77 -16.76 8.89
CA THR A 501 49.19 -17.08 9.15
C THR A 501 50.13 -16.37 8.13
N SER A 502 50.89 -15.41 8.65
CA SER A 502 52.35 -15.24 8.48
C SER A 502 53.01 -15.55 7.12
N GLU A 503 53.54 -14.53 6.42
CA GLU A 503 55.00 -14.28 6.33
C GLU A 503 55.34 -13.04 5.47
N THR A 504 55.90 -12.04 6.15
CA THR A 504 57.04 -11.18 5.82
C THR A 504 57.56 -11.12 4.38
N THR A 505 57.58 -9.92 3.79
CA THR A 505 58.82 -9.16 3.50
C THR A 505 58.47 -7.85 2.78
N ALA A 506 58.53 -6.73 3.50
CA ALA A 506 58.66 -5.41 2.90
C ALA A 506 59.97 -4.79 3.38
N SER A 507 60.77 -4.41 2.38
CA SER A 507 61.97 -3.59 2.44
C SER A 507 61.69 -2.21 3.04
N ASP A 508 62.69 -1.69 3.76
CA ASP A 508 63.24 -0.32 3.70
C ASP A 508 62.23 0.84 3.56
N THR A 509 62.22 1.88 4.38
CA THR A 509 63.29 2.54 5.13
C THR A 509 62.66 3.68 5.94
N ASP A 510 63.44 4.13 6.92
CA ASP A 510 63.47 5.50 7.46
C ASP A 510 62.43 5.97 8.50
N ASN A 511 62.88 5.85 9.75
CA ASN A 511 63.42 6.96 10.55
C ASN A 511 62.50 7.75 11.48
N THR A 512 63.10 8.05 12.64
CA THR A 512 62.78 9.02 13.70
C THR A 512 61.69 8.59 14.69
N ASP A 513 62.04 8.17 15.91
CA ASP A 513 62.70 8.85 17.05
C ASP A 513 61.68 9.44 18.05
N SER A 514 62.04 9.29 19.32
CA SER A 514 61.50 9.88 20.53
C SER A 514 60.26 9.26 21.19
N THR A 515 60.57 8.36 22.14
CA THR A 515 60.16 8.40 23.56
C THR A 515 59.19 9.49 24.04
N THR A 516 58.16 9.08 24.80
CA THR A 516 57.84 9.46 26.21
C THR A 516 56.43 8.95 26.56
N GLU A 517 56.29 8.03 27.52
CA GLU A 517 55.97 8.29 28.94
C GLU A 517 54.67 9.06 29.20
N SER A 518 53.65 8.38 29.75
CA SER A 518 52.92 8.69 31.01
C SER A 518 51.50 8.13 30.95
N THR A 519 51.18 7.08 31.71
CA THR A 519 50.80 7.03 33.14
C THR A 519 49.31 7.29 33.44
N ASN A 520 48.82 6.39 34.29
CA ASN A 520 47.76 6.47 35.30
C ASN A 520 46.32 6.07 34.88
N HIS A 521 45.80 4.96 35.44
CA HIS A 521 45.20 4.75 36.78
C HIS A 521 43.79 5.38 36.84
N SER A 522 42.72 4.78 37.38
CA SER A 522 42.54 3.64 38.28
C SER A 522 41.05 3.27 38.35
N GLU A 523 40.80 2.10 38.94
CA GLU A 523 39.65 1.75 39.82
C GLU A 523 38.21 1.57 39.27
N THR A 524 37.89 0.29 39.04
CA THR A 524 37.07 -0.56 39.94
C THR A 524 35.85 0.04 40.65
N THR A 525 34.68 -0.57 40.42
CA THR A 525 33.80 -1.08 41.48
C THR A 525 32.72 -2.00 40.90
N ILE A 526 32.76 -3.29 41.27
CA ILE A 526 31.58 -4.16 41.42
C ILE A 526 31.23 -4.14 42.92
N PRO A 527 29.99 -4.40 43.36
CA PRO A 527 29.66 -5.78 43.74
C PRO A 527 28.15 -6.10 43.59
N THR A 528 27.75 -7.30 43.15
CA THR A 528 27.20 -8.41 43.97
C THR A 528 26.13 -9.05 43.08
N GLY A 529 25.91 -10.35 42.96
CA GLY A 529 26.44 -11.52 43.65
C GLY A 529 25.35 -12.60 43.63
N VAL A 530 25.80 -13.85 43.68
CA VAL A 530 25.10 -15.05 44.19
C VAL A 530 24.42 -15.98 43.14
N ASP A 531 25.22 -16.96 42.69
CA ASP A 531 25.10 -18.40 43.02
C ASP A 531 23.82 -19.18 42.61
N ARG A 532 23.94 -20.12 41.66
CA ARG A 532 24.07 -21.58 41.92
C ARG A 532 23.78 -22.47 40.70
N ASP A 533 24.71 -23.40 40.52
CA ASP A 533 24.59 -24.84 40.27
C ASP A 533 23.98 -25.40 38.97
N ASP A 534 24.81 -26.26 38.38
CA ASP A 534 24.56 -27.29 37.38
C ASP A 534 23.34 -28.17 37.70
N ASP A 535 22.63 -28.62 36.66
CA ASP A 535 22.29 -30.05 36.54
C ASP A 535 21.79 -30.44 35.15
N ASN A 536 22.41 -31.52 34.67
CA ASN A 536 22.11 -32.30 33.49
C ASN A 536 20.87 -33.20 33.72
N LYS A 537 19.84 -33.15 32.85
CA LYS A 537 19.01 -34.34 32.61
C LYS A 537 18.19 -34.33 31.31
N SER A 538 18.43 -35.41 30.56
CA SER A 538 17.69 -36.00 29.44
C SER A 538 16.19 -36.26 29.67
N ALA A 539 15.38 -36.08 28.62
CA ALA A 539 14.29 -36.98 28.16
C ALA A 539 13.65 -36.39 26.88
N SER A 540 13.78 -37.02 25.71
CA SER A 540 12.88 -38.07 25.15
C SER A 540 11.60 -37.51 24.49
N GLY A 541 11.41 -37.77 23.19
CA GLY A 541 10.14 -37.43 22.53
C GLY A 541 10.00 -37.57 21.01
N SER A 542 10.29 -38.76 20.46
CA SER A 542 9.68 -39.38 19.26
C SER A 542 9.74 -38.76 17.85
N ILE A 543 10.41 -39.53 17.00
CA ILE A 543 10.35 -39.65 15.54
C ILE A 543 9.09 -40.42 15.08
N LYS A 544 8.49 -40.06 13.93
CA LYS A 544 7.85 -40.92 12.91
C LYS A 544 7.42 -40.03 11.72
N GLY A 545 7.63 -40.32 10.44
CA GLY A 545 8.20 -41.46 9.70
C GLY A 545 8.61 -41.00 8.28
N LYS A 546 9.70 -41.52 7.73
CA LYS A 546 9.78 -42.58 6.68
C LYS A 546 9.09 -42.25 5.34
N GLY A 547 9.93 -42.05 4.32
CA GLY A 547 9.63 -42.24 2.90
C GLY A 547 10.92 -42.25 2.08
N SER A 548 11.50 -43.43 1.86
CA SER A 548 12.59 -43.66 0.91
C SER A 548 12.09 -43.56 -0.53
N ILE A 549 12.77 -42.82 -1.40
CA ILE A 549 12.76 -43.06 -2.85
C ILE A 549 14.19 -42.90 -3.38
N ALA A 550 14.67 -43.97 -4.02
CA ALA A 550 15.97 -44.09 -4.66
C ALA A 550 16.00 -43.38 -6.03
N VAL A 551 17.21 -42.94 -6.38
CA VAL A 551 17.64 -42.25 -7.60
C VAL A 551 17.49 -43.16 -8.85
N PRO A 552 17.27 -42.60 -10.06
CA PRO A 552 18.36 -42.57 -11.03
C PRO A 552 18.48 -41.23 -11.79
N ILE A 553 19.50 -40.45 -11.43
CA ILE A 553 20.11 -39.37 -12.22
C ILE A 553 21.15 -40.06 -13.11
N VAL A 554 20.71 -40.70 -14.20
CA VAL A 554 21.64 -41.24 -15.22
C VAL A 554 21.14 -41.00 -16.65
N THR A 555 19.86 -40.62 -16.86
CA THR A 555 19.31 -40.47 -18.22
C THR A 555 19.29 -39.04 -18.78
N MET A 556 19.65 -38.00 -18.01
CA MET A 556 19.68 -36.61 -18.52
C MET A 556 21.04 -36.18 -19.14
N ILE A 557 22.13 -36.91 -18.89
CA ILE A 557 23.44 -36.59 -19.49
C ILE A 557 23.52 -37.06 -20.97
N PHE A 558 22.71 -38.04 -21.36
CA PHE A 558 22.67 -38.52 -22.75
C PHE A 558 21.78 -37.69 -23.69
N VAL A 559 20.78 -36.96 -23.16
CA VAL A 559 19.88 -36.15 -24.00
C VAL A 559 20.45 -34.76 -24.28
N VAL A 560 21.23 -34.16 -23.36
CA VAL A 560 21.91 -32.87 -23.60
C VAL A 560 23.08 -33.04 -24.58
N SER A 561 23.78 -34.18 -24.55
CA SER A 561 24.86 -34.49 -25.50
C SER A 561 24.36 -34.71 -26.93
N LEU A 562 23.14 -35.25 -27.11
CA LEU A 562 22.53 -35.43 -28.44
C LEU A 562 21.95 -34.13 -29.02
N VAL A 563 21.43 -33.23 -28.18
CA VAL A 563 20.94 -31.90 -28.63
C VAL A 563 22.11 -30.96 -28.96
N LEU A 564 23.25 -31.08 -28.28
CA LEU A 564 24.48 -30.37 -28.66
C LEU A 564 25.09 -30.92 -29.97
N PHE A 565 24.95 -32.23 -30.25
CA PHE A 565 25.44 -32.84 -31.50
C PHE A 565 24.60 -32.44 -32.72
N GLU A 566 23.27 -32.35 -32.59
CA GLU A 566 22.41 -31.83 -33.67
C GLU A 566 22.51 -30.30 -33.83
N GLY A 567 22.74 -29.57 -32.74
CA GLY A 567 23.07 -28.14 -32.77
C GLY A 567 24.42 -27.85 -33.47
N LEU A 568 25.42 -28.71 -33.26
CA LEU A 568 26.72 -28.62 -33.93
C LEU A 568 26.61 -28.95 -35.43
N GLN A 569 25.81 -29.95 -35.83
CA GLN A 569 25.54 -30.20 -37.25
C GLN A 569 24.76 -29.05 -37.90
N ALA A 570 23.81 -28.41 -37.21
CA ALA A 570 23.09 -27.25 -37.72
C ALA A 570 23.98 -26.00 -37.86
N TYR A 571 24.90 -25.77 -36.90
CA TYR A 571 25.94 -24.74 -37.00
C TYR A 571 26.91 -25.02 -38.16
N TYR A 572 27.34 -26.27 -38.33
CA TYR A 572 28.19 -26.71 -39.44
C TYR A 572 27.49 -26.52 -40.80
N HIS A 573 26.19 -26.81 -40.88
CA HIS A 573 25.43 -26.65 -42.13
C HIS A 573 25.15 -25.19 -42.49
N LEU A 574 25.03 -24.29 -41.50
CA LEU A 574 24.89 -22.83 -41.72
C LEU A 574 26.23 -22.15 -42.04
N TYR A 575 27.31 -22.53 -41.35
CA TYR A 575 28.64 -21.97 -41.58
C TYR A 575 29.19 -22.37 -42.97
N TYR A 576 28.97 -23.62 -43.42
CA TYR A 576 29.39 -24.06 -44.76
C TYR A 576 28.41 -23.74 -45.89
N LYS A 577 27.09 -23.57 -45.66
CA LYS A 577 26.17 -23.10 -46.72
C LYS A 577 26.49 -21.67 -47.17
N LYS A 578 26.96 -20.79 -46.28
CA LYS A 578 27.41 -19.45 -46.68
C LYS A 578 28.67 -19.49 -47.57
N LYS A 579 29.52 -20.50 -47.41
CA LYS A 579 30.73 -20.69 -48.22
C LYS A 579 30.47 -21.37 -49.58
N ILE A 580 29.35 -22.10 -49.72
CA ILE A 580 28.95 -22.78 -50.97
C ILE A 580 28.03 -21.93 -51.86
N ILE A 581 27.38 -20.87 -51.33
CA ILE A 581 26.52 -19.96 -52.12
C ILE A 581 27.32 -18.83 -52.82
N MET A 582 28.65 -18.80 -52.69
CA MET A 582 29.55 -17.94 -53.49
C MET A 582 30.53 -18.77 -54.34
N LYS A 583 30.02 -19.80 -55.02
CA LYS A 583 30.65 -20.34 -56.25
C LYS A 583 30.03 -19.68 -57.46
#